data_AF-A0A7J3SLX4-F1
#
_entry.id   AF-A0A7J3SLX4-F1
#
_cell.length_a   1.000
_cell.length_b   1.000
_cell.length_c   1.000
_cell.angle_alpha   90.00
_cell.angle_beta   90.00
_cell.angle_gamma   90.00
#
_symmetry.space_group_name_H-M   'P 1'
#
loop_
_entity.id
_entity.type
_entity.pdbx_description
1 polymer ?
#
loop_
_entity_poly.entity_id
_entity_poly.type
_entity_poly.pdbx_seq_one_letter_code
_entity_poly.pdbx_strand_id
1 'polypeptide(L)'
;MRFLRCSISKIPEKNNKKISIIGAGPAGLGAAGYLACLGYELNIYDAHPEPGGLLMFGIPEYRVAKEGIRQGVKELASTGRIVFKTGFYAESDAEIEKAMDGADALLIATGTLRTRKLGIPCEESPQVFPAVEWLIDYHRAKLGYKPMFGYSSFKLKDPVAVIGGGLTAADAAQISSVELGLKTIIIYRRTKSVAPMGASEATRLEKEGAKFLENLQPKEFLCDREKNLLGGIFYKTMLSGNSREAPLIYVGEVKVDFYTAMNAAGAKPTPPPGIEKLGVKMKEDGTIIVNNSWMTDAKGIFAAGDVTIGPSKIGLALKSGIDAAVSIDKFLTH
;
A
#
# COMPACT_ATOMS: atom_id res chain seq x y z
N MET A 1 -17.00 -6.65 3.31
CA MET A 1 -15.94 -7.09 4.25
C MET A 1 -16.36 -6.68 5.64
N ARG A 2 -16.38 -7.59 6.60
CA ARG A 2 -16.83 -7.30 7.96
C ARG A 2 -15.64 -6.96 8.85
N PHE A 3 -15.63 -5.75 9.41
CA PHE A 3 -14.58 -5.30 10.33
C PHE A 3 -15.03 -5.41 11.80
N LEU A 4 -16.30 -5.16 12.09
CA LEU A 4 -16.87 -5.27 13.43
C LEU A 4 -16.88 -6.74 13.89
N ARG A 5 -16.42 -7.00 15.11
CA ARG A 5 -16.23 -8.37 15.65
C ARG A 5 -17.30 -8.80 16.66
N CYS A 6 -18.26 -7.94 16.95
CA CYS A 6 -19.38 -8.20 17.85
C CYS A 6 -20.71 -7.78 17.20
N SER A 7 -21.81 -8.03 17.89
CA SER A 7 -23.10 -7.41 17.56
C SER A 7 -23.15 -6.02 18.21
N ILE A 8 -23.71 -5.03 17.52
CA ILE A 8 -23.84 -3.66 18.04
C ILE A 8 -24.56 -3.65 19.39
N SER A 9 -25.60 -4.48 19.56
CA SER A 9 -26.35 -4.64 20.81
C SER A 9 -25.55 -5.22 21.98
N LYS A 10 -24.35 -5.75 21.73
CA LYS A 10 -23.46 -6.33 22.75
C LYS A 10 -22.27 -5.41 23.08
N ILE A 11 -22.20 -4.23 22.48
CA ILE A 11 -21.14 -3.26 22.80
C ILE A 11 -21.42 -2.71 24.21
N PRO A 12 -20.46 -2.80 25.15
CA PRO A 12 -20.64 -2.28 26.50
C PRO A 12 -20.74 -0.75 26.52
N GLU A 13 -21.06 -0.17 27.67
CA GLU A 13 -21.03 1.29 27.86
C GLU A 13 -19.64 1.88 27.61
N LYS A 14 -19.55 3.21 27.50
CA LYS A 14 -18.27 3.90 27.32
C LYS A 14 -17.37 3.64 28.52
N ASN A 15 -16.15 3.17 28.26
CA ASN A 15 -15.13 2.99 29.28
C ASN A 15 -14.35 4.28 29.58
N ASN A 16 -14.79 5.42 29.04
CA ASN A 16 -14.16 6.74 29.16
C ASN A 16 -12.69 6.80 28.70
N LYS A 17 -12.28 5.85 27.86
CA LYS A 17 -10.96 5.81 27.23
C LYS A 17 -11.08 6.05 25.74
N LYS A 18 -10.16 6.85 25.22
CA LYS A 18 -10.16 7.31 23.84
C LYS A 18 -8.87 6.90 23.14
N ILE A 19 -8.99 6.33 21.95
CA ILE A 19 -7.86 5.86 21.16
C ILE A 19 -7.87 6.57 19.81
N SER A 20 -6.71 7.03 19.38
CA SER A 20 -6.53 7.56 18.03
C SER A 20 -5.85 6.53 17.14
N ILE A 21 -6.31 6.42 15.89
CA ILE A 21 -5.73 5.54 14.88
C ILE A 21 -5.37 6.41 13.66
N ILE A 22 -4.10 6.39 13.23
CA ILE A 22 -3.66 7.06 12.00
C ILE A 22 -3.55 6.01 10.89
N GLY A 23 -4.44 6.08 9.92
CA GLY A 23 -4.61 5.14 8.82
C GLY A 23 -5.86 4.28 8.97
N ALA A 24 -6.82 4.46 8.07
CA ALA A 24 -8.06 3.70 7.96
C ALA A 24 -7.95 2.59 6.90
N GLY A 25 -6.78 1.98 6.74
CA GLY A 25 -6.58 0.76 5.95
C GLY A 25 -7.02 -0.51 6.70
N PRO A 26 -6.75 -1.71 6.17
CA PRO A 26 -7.13 -2.98 6.78
C PRO A 26 -6.74 -3.10 8.26
N ALA A 27 -5.51 -2.74 8.62
CA ALA A 27 -5.03 -2.82 10.00
C ALA A 27 -5.80 -1.88 10.93
N GLY A 28 -5.94 -0.60 10.57
CA GLY A 28 -6.66 0.38 11.39
C GLY A 28 -8.14 0.05 11.53
N LEU A 29 -8.81 -0.37 10.44
CA LEU A 29 -10.22 -0.78 10.49
C LEU A 29 -10.43 -2.08 11.29
N GLY A 30 -9.49 -3.03 11.20
CA GLY A 30 -9.49 -4.25 12.01
C GLY A 30 -9.34 -3.95 13.50
N ALA A 31 -8.39 -3.09 13.86
CA ALA A 31 -8.18 -2.64 15.22
C ALA A 31 -9.44 -1.93 15.76
N ALA A 32 -10.00 -1.02 14.95
CA ALA A 32 -11.19 -0.27 15.32
C ALA A 32 -12.40 -1.15 15.60
N GLY A 33 -12.64 -2.16 14.75
CA GLY A 33 -13.72 -3.11 14.95
C GLY A 33 -13.58 -3.97 16.21
N TYR A 34 -12.35 -4.22 16.67
CA TYR A 34 -12.11 -4.91 17.94
C TYR A 34 -12.29 -3.97 19.14
N LEU A 35 -11.64 -2.81 19.13
CA LEU A 35 -11.68 -1.83 20.23
C LEU A 35 -13.09 -1.26 20.46
N ALA A 36 -13.85 -1.00 19.39
CA ALA A 36 -15.24 -0.55 19.53
C ALA A 36 -16.11 -1.59 20.26
N CYS A 37 -15.84 -2.88 20.07
CA CYS A 37 -16.54 -3.95 20.79
C CYS A 37 -16.21 -4.01 22.29
N LEU A 38 -15.15 -3.35 22.73
CA LEU A 38 -14.76 -3.23 24.14
C LEU A 38 -15.23 -1.91 24.78
N GLY A 39 -15.95 -1.07 24.03
CA GLY A 39 -16.53 0.17 24.55
C GLY A 39 -15.64 1.41 24.44
N TYR A 40 -14.47 1.33 23.80
CA TYR A 40 -13.60 2.48 23.55
C TYR A 40 -14.21 3.48 22.56
N GLU A 41 -13.86 4.75 22.72
CA GLU A 41 -14.13 5.81 21.74
C GLU A 41 -12.92 5.97 20.80
N LEU A 42 -13.17 6.02 19.49
CA LEU A 42 -12.11 5.97 18.48
C LEU A 42 -12.18 7.17 17.55
N ASN A 43 -11.04 7.85 17.38
CA ASN A 43 -10.81 8.76 16.26
C ASN A 43 -9.92 8.08 15.23
N ILE A 44 -10.39 7.97 13.99
CA ILE A 44 -9.60 7.36 12.90
C ILE A 44 -9.30 8.45 11.88
N TYR A 45 -8.02 8.79 11.76
CA TYR A 45 -7.50 9.78 10.84
C TYR A 45 -7.02 9.09 9.55
N ASP A 46 -7.40 9.60 8.39
CA ASP A 46 -6.94 9.03 7.11
C ASP A 46 -6.67 10.13 6.08
N ALA A 47 -5.60 9.97 5.30
CA ALA A 47 -5.18 10.91 4.27
C ALA A 47 -6.06 10.85 3.01
N HIS A 48 -6.75 9.74 2.79
CA HIS A 48 -7.63 9.56 1.66
C HIS A 48 -9.03 10.18 1.91
N PRO A 49 -9.79 10.44 0.83
CA PRO A 49 -11.15 11.00 0.94
C PRO A 49 -12.17 10.12 1.65
N GLU A 50 -12.00 8.79 1.62
CA GLU A 50 -12.88 7.84 2.31
C GLU A 50 -12.05 6.72 2.99
N PRO A 51 -12.55 6.10 4.07
CA PRO A 51 -11.85 5.02 4.75
C PRO A 51 -11.69 3.76 3.87
N GLY A 52 -10.62 3.01 4.10
CA GLY A 52 -10.33 1.72 3.43
C GLY A 52 -8.91 1.61 2.86
N GLY A 53 -8.16 2.73 2.81
CA GLY A 53 -6.76 2.74 2.34
C GLY A 53 -6.60 2.13 0.96
N LEU A 54 -5.57 1.28 0.78
CA LEU A 54 -5.34 0.59 -0.49
C LEU A 54 -6.50 -0.33 -0.93
N LEU A 55 -7.41 -0.75 -0.03
CA LEU A 55 -8.60 -1.50 -0.46
C LEU A 55 -9.51 -0.66 -1.34
N MET A 56 -9.59 0.65 -1.08
CA MET A 56 -10.36 1.59 -1.88
C MET A 56 -9.55 2.18 -3.02
N PHE A 57 -8.30 2.54 -2.75
CA PHE A 57 -7.51 3.34 -3.69
C PHE A 57 -6.34 2.61 -4.35
N GLY A 58 -5.88 1.46 -3.86
CA GLY A 58 -4.70 0.78 -4.41
C GLY A 58 -5.00 -0.46 -5.24
N ILE A 59 -6.15 -1.10 -5.03
CA ILE A 59 -6.46 -2.42 -5.57
C ILE A 59 -7.66 -2.33 -6.52
N PRO A 60 -7.63 -2.90 -7.73
CA PRO A 60 -8.76 -2.90 -8.65
C PRO A 60 -10.01 -3.63 -8.13
N GLU A 61 -11.17 -3.27 -8.68
CA GLU A 61 -12.47 -3.78 -8.22
C GLU A 61 -12.70 -5.27 -8.53
N TYR A 62 -12.07 -5.81 -9.60
CA TYR A 62 -12.11 -7.24 -9.90
C TYR A 62 -11.49 -8.11 -8.79
N ARG A 63 -10.61 -7.52 -7.95
CA ARG A 63 -10.00 -8.19 -6.79
C ARG A 63 -10.70 -7.86 -5.49
N VAL A 64 -11.11 -6.60 -5.30
CA VAL A 64 -11.73 -6.12 -4.05
C VAL A 64 -12.95 -5.26 -4.38
N ALA A 65 -14.14 -5.80 -4.07
CA ALA A 65 -15.41 -5.09 -4.23
C ALA A 65 -15.50 -3.90 -3.28
N LYS A 66 -15.55 -2.69 -3.85
CA LYS A 66 -15.50 -1.40 -3.12
C LYS A 66 -16.69 -1.21 -2.22
N GLU A 67 -17.87 -1.58 -2.70
CA GLU A 67 -19.10 -1.47 -1.92
C GLU A 67 -19.05 -2.33 -0.65
N GLY A 68 -18.44 -3.51 -0.72
CA GLY A 68 -18.24 -4.35 0.46
C GLY A 68 -17.34 -3.71 1.51
N ILE A 69 -16.40 -2.86 1.13
CA ILE A 69 -15.56 -2.09 2.06
C ILE A 69 -16.38 -0.96 2.69
N ARG A 70 -17.10 -0.18 1.87
CA ARG A 70 -17.98 0.89 2.34
C ARG A 70 -19.04 0.38 3.32
N GLN A 71 -19.65 -0.77 3.06
CA GLN A 71 -20.58 -1.40 3.99
C GLN A 71 -19.95 -1.73 5.34
N GLY A 72 -18.73 -2.29 5.34
CA GLY A 72 -18.00 -2.56 6.58
C GLY A 72 -17.65 -1.28 7.35
N VAL A 73 -17.27 -0.21 6.64
CA VAL A 73 -17.00 1.10 7.26
C VAL A 73 -18.28 1.72 7.82
N LYS A 74 -19.41 1.60 7.12
CA LYS A 74 -20.73 2.04 7.60
C LYS A 74 -21.15 1.27 8.87
N GLU A 75 -20.90 -0.04 8.93
CA GLU A 75 -21.15 -0.87 10.13
C GLU A 75 -20.29 -0.40 11.32
N LEU A 76 -19.04 -0.02 11.08
CA LEU A 76 -18.19 0.57 12.12
C LEU A 76 -18.71 1.92 12.60
N ALA A 77 -19.10 2.82 11.68
CA ALA A 77 -19.63 4.13 12.01
C ALA A 77 -20.96 4.05 12.79
N SER A 78 -21.82 3.07 12.46
CA SER A 78 -23.13 2.90 13.12
C SER A 78 -23.03 2.43 14.59
N THR A 79 -21.84 2.04 15.06
CA THR A 79 -21.59 1.78 16.48
C THR A 79 -21.74 3.02 17.36
N GLY A 80 -21.64 4.23 16.78
CA GLY A 80 -21.60 5.49 17.53
C GLY A 80 -20.32 5.70 18.34
N ARG A 81 -19.31 4.83 18.18
CA ARG A 81 -18.03 4.89 18.90
C ARG A 81 -16.88 5.42 18.04
N ILE A 82 -17.07 5.50 16.73
CA ILE A 82 -16.00 5.75 15.77
C ILE A 82 -16.28 7.03 15.01
N VAL A 83 -15.32 7.95 15.04
CA VAL A 83 -15.33 9.16 14.21
C VAL A 83 -14.21 9.06 13.18
N PHE A 84 -14.59 9.04 11.90
CA PHE A 84 -13.65 9.08 10.79
C PHE A 84 -13.33 10.54 10.43
N LYS A 85 -12.03 10.87 10.40
CA LYS A 85 -11.48 12.17 10.04
C LYS A 85 -10.64 12.01 8.77
N THR A 86 -11.32 12.02 7.62
CA THR A 86 -10.71 11.84 6.29
C THR A 86 -10.09 13.14 5.77
N GLY A 87 -9.22 13.04 4.76
CA GLY A 87 -8.44 14.17 4.25
C GLY A 87 -7.42 14.71 5.27
N PHE A 88 -7.10 13.92 6.30
CA PHE A 88 -6.14 14.26 7.33
C PHE A 88 -4.77 13.71 6.95
N TYR A 89 -3.84 14.60 6.66
CA TYR A 89 -2.45 14.27 6.44
C TYR A 89 -1.74 14.33 7.79
N ALA A 90 -0.96 13.30 8.11
CA ALA A 90 -0.11 13.31 9.31
C ALA A 90 1.33 13.57 8.84
N GLU A 91 1.57 14.77 8.29
CA GLU A 91 2.83 15.16 7.63
C GLU A 91 3.64 16.19 8.43
N SER A 92 3.11 16.64 9.57
CA SER A 92 3.77 17.57 10.49
C SER A 92 3.62 17.16 11.95
N ASP A 93 4.53 17.65 12.80
CA ASP A 93 4.48 17.45 14.26
C ASP A 93 3.12 17.89 14.82
N ALA A 94 2.61 19.05 14.40
CA ALA A 94 1.33 19.60 14.87
C ALA A 94 0.13 18.71 14.50
N GLU A 95 0.16 18.03 13.35
CA GLU A 95 -0.88 17.06 12.98
C GLU A 95 -0.80 15.81 13.85
N ILE A 96 0.40 15.29 14.11
CA ILE A 96 0.57 14.13 15.00
C ILE A 96 0.10 14.48 16.42
N GLU A 97 0.48 15.65 16.94
CA GLU A 97 0.01 16.17 18.23
C GLU A 97 -1.52 16.29 18.27
N LYS A 98 -2.13 16.84 17.22
CA LYS A 98 -3.60 16.92 17.09
C LYS A 98 -4.26 15.54 17.07
N ALA A 99 -3.61 14.53 16.49
CA ALA A 99 -4.12 13.17 16.52
C ALA A 99 -4.02 12.57 17.94
N MET A 100 -2.98 12.92 18.70
CA MET A 100 -2.77 12.46 20.07
C MET A 100 -3.62 13.22 21.11
N ASP A 101 -4.11 14.41 20.78
CA ASP A 101 -4.83 15.27 21.72
C ASP A 101 -6.06 14.59 22.34
N GLY A 102 -6.01 14.44 23.67
CA GLY A 102 -7.00 13.75 24.48
C GLY A 102 -7.18 12.26 24.18
N ALA A 103 -6.20 11.59 23.57
CA ALA A 103 -6.19 10.14 23.39
C ALA A 103 -5.29 9.47 24.44
N ASP A 104 -5.75 8.37 25.02
CA ASP A 104 -5.00 7.55 25.98
C ASP A 104 -3.96 6.65 25.27
N ALA A 105 -4.17 6.35 23.99
CA ALA A 105 -3.24 5.58 23.16
C ALA A 105 -3.35 5.98 21.68
N LEU A 106 -2.24 5.77 20.95
CA LEU A 106 -2.14 5.99 19.52
C LEU A 106 -1.79 4.68 18.80
N LEU A 107 -2.50 4.37 17.72
CA LEU A 107 -2.14 3.31 16.77
C LEU A 107 -1.75 3.89 15.41
N ILE A 108 -0.54 3.58 14.95
CA ILE A 108 -0.05 3.94 13.61
C ILE A 108 -0.30 2.75 12.66
N ALA A 109 -1.14 2.97 11.66
CA ALA A 109 -1.56 1.98 10.68
C ALA A 109 -1.51 2.53 9.23
N THR A 110 -0.50 3.35 8.95
CA THR A 110 -0.35 4.12 7.70
C THR A 110 0.11 3.30 6.49
N GLY A 111 0.49 2.04 6.69
CA GLY A 111 0.81 1.10 5.61
C GLY A 111 2.07 1.42 4.80
N THR A 112 2.03 1.07 3.51
CA THR A 112 3.14 1.22 2.55
C THR A 112 2.68 1.98 1.29
N LEU A 113 2.42 3.28 1.43
CA LEU A 113 1.81 4.10 0.38
C LEU A 113 2.81 4.75 -0.59
N ARG A 114 4.06 4.27 -0.64
CA ARG A 114 5.11 4.80 -1.53
C ARG A 114 5.84 3.70 -2.26
N THR A 115 6.26 3.95 -3.49
CA THR A 115 7.06 3.01 -4.28
C THR A 115 8.55 3.14 -3.91
N ARG A 116 9.27 2.01 -3.85
CA ARG A 116 10.73 2.02 -3.70
C ARG A 116 11.40 2.44 -4.99
N LYS A 117 12.38 3.34 -4.90
CA LYS A 117 13.24 3.70 -6.04
C LYS A 117 14.06 2.48 -6.49
N LEU A 118 14.21 2.31 -7.79
CA LEU A 118 15.09 1.36 -8.44
C LEU A 118 16.57 1.76 -8.26
N GLY A 119 16.84 3.06 -8.14
CA GLY A 119 18.20 3.59 -8.00
C GLY A 119 19.01 3.48 -9.30
N ILE A 120 18.34 3.61 -10.44
CA ILE A 120 18.96 3.44 -11.77
C ILE A 120 18.99 4.77 -12.55
N PRO A 121 19.90 4.92 -13.54
CA PRO A 121 19.92 6.08 -14.40
C PRO A 121 18.57 6.32 -15.10
N CYS A 122 18.21 7.60 -15.21
CA CYS A 122 16.95 8.12 -15.74
C CYS A 122 15.65 7.62 -15.08
N GLU A 123 15.70 7.12 -13.84
CA GLU A 123 14.48 6.81 -13.08
C GLU A 123 13.59 8.05 -12.82
N GLU A 124 14.17 9.26 -12.76
CA GLU A 124 13.44 10.51 -12.49
C GLU A 124 12.78 11.12 -13.73
N SER A 125 12.71 10.39 -14.86
CA SER A 125 11.98 10.85 -16.05
C SER A 125 10.49 11.10 -15.70
N PRO A 126 9.84 12.14 -16.22
CA PRO A 126 8.40 12.39 -15.99
C PRO A 126 7.49 11.30 -16.56
N GLN A 127 8.02 10.37 -17.36
CA GLN A 127 7.31 9.20 -17.89
C GLN A 127 7.54 7.93 -17.05
N VAL A 128 8.24 8.05 -15.91
CA VAL A 128 8.42 6.97 -14.93
C VAL A 128 7.48 7.26 -13.75
N PHE A 129 6.48 6.40 -13.59
CA PHE A 129 5.46 6.52 -12.55
C PHE A 129 5.73 5.55 -11.41
N PRO A 130 5.77 6.03 -10.15
CA PRO A 130 5.66 5.19 -8.96
C PRO A 130 4.31 4.44 -8.99
N ALA A 131 4.31 3.11 -9.09
CA ALA A 131 3.08 2.38 -9.39
C ALA A 131 2.04 2.43 -8.26
N VAL A 132 2.48 2.43 -6.99
CA VAL A 132 1.53 2.52 -5.85
C VAL A 132 0.79 3.86 -5.88
N GLU A 133 1.53 4.95 -6.03
CA GLU A 133 1.00 6.31 -6.09
C GLU A 133 0.12 6.51 -7.33
N TRP A 134 0.55 5.99 -8.47
CA TRP A 134 -0.22 6.04 -9.71
C TRP A 134 -1.56 5.29 -9.59
N LEU A 135 -1.56 4.09 -8.99
CA LEU A 135 -2.79 3.33 -8.73
C LEU A 135 -3.74 4.08 -7.79
N ILE A 136 -3.20 4.66 -6.70
CA ILE A 136 -3.94 5.52 -5.78
C ILE A 136 -4.63 6.65 -6.53
N ASP A 137 -3.89 7.38 -7.35
CA ASP A 137 -4.41 8.50 -8.11
C ASP A 137 -5.44 8.05 -9.15
N TYR A 138 -5.20 6.94 -9.85
CA TYR A 138 -6.14 6.37 -10.81
C TYR A 138 -7.47 6.02 -10.16
N HIS A 139 -7.44 5.31 -9.02
CA HIS A 139 -8.67 4.96 -8.32
C HIS A 139 -9.37 6.16 -7.70
N ARG A 140 -8.64 7.16 -7.17
CA ARG A 140 -9.26 8.43 -6.73
C ARG A 140 -9.99 9.10 -7.89
N ALA A 141 -9.41 9.11 -9.09
CA ALA A 141 -10.05 9.68 -10.26
C ALA A 141 -11.29 8.87 -10.70
N LYS A 142 -11.17 7.54 -10.76
CA LYS A 142 -12.27 6.62 -11.11
C LYS A 142 -13.45 6.72 -10.14
N LEU A 143 -13.18 7.00 -8.87
CA LEU A 143 -14.18 7.20 -7.82
C LEU A 143 -14.72 8.64 -7.73
N GLY A 144 -14.26 9.56 -8.59
CA GLY A 144 -14.75 10.94 -8.64
C GLY A 144 -14.11 11.91 -7.64
N TYR A 145 -13.04 11.51 -6.94
CA TYR A 145 -12.32 12.37 -5.98
C TYR A 145 -11.18 13.18 -6.61
N LYS A 146 -10.87 12.94 -7.88
CA LYS A 146 -9.82 13.66 -8.64
C LYS A 146 -10.25 13.76 -10.11
N PRO A 147 -9.96 14.86 -10.82
CA PRO A 147 -10.22 14.91 -12.26
C PRO A 147 -9.31 13.91 -12.99
N MET A 148 -9.87 13.14 -13.92
CA MET A 148 -9.08 12.25 -14.79
C MET A 148 -8.50 12.99 -16.00
N PHE A 149 -9.26 13.93 -16.56
CA PHE A 149 -8.83 14.75 -17.69
C PHE A 149 -7.88 15.87 -17.24
N GLY A 150 -6.81 16.09 -18.00
CA GLY A 150 -5.87 17.21 -17.80
C GLY A 150 -4.64 16.90 -16.93
N TYR A 151 -4.59 15.78 -16.22
CA TYR A 151 -3.41 15.39 -15.43
C TYR A 151 -2.39 14.60 -16.26
N SER A 152 -1.12 15.04 -16.24
CA SER A 152 -0.02 14.39 -16.94
C SER A 152 0.21 12.94 -16.49
N SER A 153 -0.13 12.61 -15.24
CA SER A 153 -0.01 11.26 -14.67
C SER A 153 -0.89 10.21 -15.35
N PHE A 154 -1.89 10.61 -16.13
CA PHE A 154 -2.75 9.69 -16.88
C PHE A 154 -2.44 9.68 -18.38
N LYS A 155 -1.49 10.49 -18.85
CA LYS A 155 -1.04 10.51 -20.25
C LYS A 155 0.10 9.51 -20.46
N LEU A 156 -0.22 8.22 -20.33
CA LEU A 156 0.72 7.15 -20.59
C LEU A 156 0.97 7.04 -22.10
N LYS A 157 2.23 6.84 -22.51
CA LYS A 157 2.61 6.57 -23.91
C LYS A 157 2.93 5.09 -24.07
N ASP A 158 2.42 4.48 -25.13
CA ASP A 158 2.59 3.05 -25.41
C ASP A 158 3.86 2.78 -26.25
N PRO A 159 4.68 1.76 -25.94
CA PRO A 159 4.44 0.74 -24.91
C PRO A 159 4.70 1.23 -23.48
N VAL A 160 3.90 0.70 -22.53
CA VAL A 160 4.04 0.90 -21.09
C VAL A 160 4.79 -0.30 -20.49
N ALA A 161 5.93 -0.07 -19.84
CA ALA A 161 6.66 -1.08 -19.10
C ALA A 161 6.25 -1.09 -17.61
N VAL A 162 5.68 -2.18 -17.11
CA VAL A 162 5.43 -2.39 -15.68
C VAL A 162 6.59 -3.17 -15.09
N ILE A 163 7.39 -2.53 -14.24
CA ILE A 163 8.60 -3.12 -13.66
C ILE A 163 8.25 -3.81 -12.35
N GLY A 164 8.16 -5.14 -12.35
CA GLY A 164 7.87 -5.92 -11.15
C GLY A 164 7.09 -7.21 -11.43
N GLY A 165 6.99 -8.06 -10.41
CA GLY A 165 6.30 -9.36 -10.48
C GLY A 165 5.22 -9.54 -9.41
N GLY A 166 4.94 -8.51 -8.60
CA GLY A 166 4.00 -8.59 -7.48
C GLY A 166 2.59 -8.13 -7.83
N LEU A 167 1.70 -8.12 -6.82
CA LEU A 167 0.30 -7.75 -7.00
C LEU A 167 0.14 -6.30 -7.50
N THR A 168 0.98 -5.36 -7.07
CA THR A 168 1.02 -3.99 -7.61
C THR A 168 1.32 -3.98 -9.12
N ALA A 169 2.22 -4.87 -9.58
CA ALA A 169 2.53 -4.98 -11.01
C ALA A 169 1.35 -5.58 -11.79
N ALA A 170 0.66 -6.57 -11.20
CA ALA A 170 -0.55 -7.13 -11.80
C ALA A 170 -1.67 -6.08 -11.93
N ASP A 171 -1.88 -5.27 -10.88
CA ASP A 171 -2.91 -4.22 -10.86
C ASP A 171 -2.60 -3.11 -11.88
N ALA A 172 -1.34 -2.65 -11.94
CA ALA A 172 -0.88 -1.67 -12.91
C ALA A 172 -1.00 -2.21 -14.36
N ALA A 173 -0.66 -3.48 -14.56
CA ALA A 173 -0.79 -4.12 -15.87
C ALA A 173 -2.25 -4.32 -16.28
N GLN A 174 -3.14 -4.71 -15.36
CA GLN A 174 -4.57 -4.82 -15.62
C GLN A 174 -5.13 -3.50 -16.11
N ILE A 175 -4.86 -2.41 -15.39
CA ILE A 175 -5.42 -1.10 -15.74
C ILE A 175 -4.83 -0.61 -17.06
N SER A 176 -3.50 -0.61 -17.21
CA SER A 176 -2.86 -0.11 -18.43
C SER A 176 -3.22 -0.93 -19.68
N SER A 177 -3.21 -2.26 -19.59
CA SER A 177 -3.47 -3.14 -20.73
C SER A 177 -4.95 -3.26 -21.07
N VAL A 178 -5.80 -3.45 -20.06
CA VAL A 178 -7.19 -3.89 -20.26
C VAL A 178 -8.17 -2.74 -20.14
N GLU A 179 -8.04 -1.90 -19.11
CA GLU A 179 -8.94 -0.75 -18.95
C GLU A 179 -8.58 0.39 -19.90
N LEU A 180 -7.29 0.64 -20.14
CA LEU A 180 -6.81 1.73 -21.00
C LEU A 180 -6.43 1.28 -22.43
N GLY A 181 -6.37 -0.03 -22.69
CA GLY A 181 -6.09 -0.58 -24.03
C GLY A 181 -4.67 -0.31 -24.55
N LEU A 182 -3.70 -0.06 -23.66
CA LEU A 182 -2.32 0.27 -24.04
C LEU A 182 -1.50 -1.00 -24.26
N LYS A 183 -0.48 -0.92 -25.13
CA LYS A 183 0.53 -1.98 -25.22
C LYS A 183 1.33 -2.03 -23.93
N THR A 184 1.07 -3.04 -23.10
CA THR A 184 1.72 -3.19 -21.80
C THR A 184 2.69 -4.35 -21.77
N ILE A 185 3.87 -4.12 -21.20
CA ILE A 185 4.95 -5.09 -21.02
C ILE A 185 5.22 -5.22 -19.52
N ILE A 186 4.95 -6.39 -18.94
CA ILE A 186 5.36 -6.71 -17.57
C ILE A 186 6.80 -7.22 -17.62
N ILE A 187 7.71 -6.57 -16.91
CA ILE A 187 9.13 -6.93 -16.87
C ILE A 187 9.49 -7.38 -15.46
N TYR A 188 9.90 -8.64 -15.31
CA TYR A 188 10.23 -9.22 -14.03
C TYR A 188 11.61 -9.86 -14.04
N ARG A 189 12.39 -9.61 -12.97
CA ARG A 189 13.77 -10.10 -12.80
C ARG A 189 13.92 -11.62 -12.62
N ARG A 190 12.83 -12.37 -12.67
CA ARG A 190 12.76 -13.83 -12.47
C ARG A 190 11.71 -14.42 -13.40
N THR A 191 11.49 -15.72 -13.31
CA THR A 191 10.44 -16.40 -14.05
C THR A 191 9.04 -16.09 -13.49
N LYS A 192 8.07 -16.12 -14.40
CA LYS A 192 6.62 -16.10 -14.19
C LYS A 192 6.17 -17.16 -13.20
N SER A 193 6.80 -18.35 -13.23
CA SER A 193 6.48 -19.45 -12.31
C SER A 193 6.69 -19.09 -10.83
N VAL A 194 7.63 -18.17 -10.54
CA VAL A 194 7.94 -17.72 -9.18
C VAL A 194 7.57 -16.25 -8.93
N ALA A 195 6.77 -15.65 -9.82
CA ALA A 195 6.30 -14.28 -9.67
C ALA A 195 5.35 -14.17 -8.46
N PRO A 196 5.53 -13.18 -7.56
CA PRO A 196 4.66 -13.03 -6.38
C PRO A 196 3.17 -12.80 -6.70
N MET A 197 2.83 -12.28 -7.88
CA MET A 197 1.43 -12.19 -8.34
C MET A 197 0.78 -13.56 -8.57
N GLY A 198 1.59 -14.61 -8.74
CA GLY A 198 1.16 -15.97 -9.06
C GLY A 198 1.12 -16.22 -10.57
N ALA A 199 1.53 -17.41 -10.99
CA ALA A 199 1.64 -17.79 -12.40
C ALA A 199 0.27 -17.75 -13.14
N SER A 200 -0.82 -18.08 -12.45
CA SER A 200 -2.17 -18.00 -13.00
C SER A 200 -2.55 -16.56 -13.38
N GLU A 201 -2.25 -15.59 -12.49
CA GLU A 201 -2.56 -14.18 -12.73
C GLU A 201 -1.70 -13.60 -13.87
N ALA A 202 -0.41 -13.94 -13.91
CA ALA A 202 0.45 -13.55 -15.02
C ALA A 202 -0.05 -14.11 -16.36
N THR A 203 -0.46 -15.39 -16.38
CA THR A 203 -1.02 -16.04 -17.59
C THR A 203 -2.35 -15.40 -18.00
N ARG A 204 -3.19 -14.99 -17.04
CA ARG A 204 -4.44 -14.27 -17.32
C ARG A 204 -4.15 -12.93 -18.00
N LEU A 205 -3.23 -12.14 -17.45
CA LEU A 205 -2.83 -10.85 -18.04
C LEU A 205 -2.24 -11.00 -19.45
N GLU A 206 -1.48 -12.06 -19.71
CA GLU A 206 -0.99 -12.36 -21.06
C GLU A 206 -2.13 -12.65 -22.05
N LYS A 207 -3.12 -13.43 -21.62
CA LYS A 207 -4.33 -13.71 -22.44
C LYS A 207 -5.17 -12.46 -22.68
N GLU A 208 -5.10 -11.48 -21.78
CA GLU A 208 -5.79 -10.19 -21.88
C GLU A 208 -4.96 -9.12 -22.63
N GLY A 209 -3.80 -9.49 -23.19
CA GLY A 209 -3.04 -8.64 -24.13
C GLY A 209 -1.73 -8.07 -23.62
N ALA A 210 -1.37 -8.31 -22.35
CA ALA A 210 -0.07 -7.90 -21.84
C ALA A 210 1.05 -8.84 -22.34
N LYS A 211 2.29 -8.33 -22.48
CA LYS A 211 3.47 -9.15 -22.74
C LYS A 211 4.24 -9.38 -21.45
N PHE A 212 4.58 -10.61 -21.10
CA PHE A 212 5.43 -10.89 -19.94
C PHE A 212 6.88 -11.14 -20.38
N LEU A 213 7.82 -10.35 -19.88
CA LEU A 213 9.25 -10.54 -20.06
C LEU A 213 9.86 -11.02 -18.75
N GLU A 214 10.29 -12.28 -18.74
CA GLU A 214 10.95 -12.93 -17.61
C GLU A 214 12.44 -12.68 -17.58
N ASN A 215 13.03 -12.82 -16.39
CA ASN A 215 14.47 -12.77 -16.16
C ASN A 215 15.14 -11.50 -16.67
N LEU A 216 14.47 -10.36 -16.53
CA LEU A 216 15.02 -9.05 -16.88
C LEU A 216 15.04 -8.15 -15.66
N GLN A 217 16.24 -7.75 -15.22
CA GLN A 217 16.44 -6.80 -14.14
C GLN A 217 16.83 -5.43 -14.74
N PRO A 218 16.13 -4.33 -14.39
CA PRO A 218 16.50 -3.00 -14.86
C PRO A 218 17.95 -2.67 -14.50
N LYS A 219 18.74 -2.25 -15.49
CA LYS A 219 20.08 -1.68 -15.31
C LYS A 219 20.01 -0.16 -15.38
N GLU A 220 19.40 0.35 -16.43
CA GLU A 220 19.21 1.78 -16.67
C GLU A 220 18.00 2.02 -17.58
N PHE A 221 17.38 3.19 -17.44
CA PHE A 221 16.44 3.70 -18.41
C PHE A 221 17.15 4.61 -19.41
N LEU A 222 16.68 4.55 -20.65
CA LEU A 222 17.20 5.34 -21.75
C LEU A 222 16.30 6.55 -21.96
N CYS A 223 16.88 7.74 -21.94
CA CYS A 223 16.16 8.98 -22.14
C CYS A 223 16.83 9.86 -23.19
N ASP A 224 16.03 10.67 -23.87
CA ASP A 224 16.54 11.72 -24.75
C ASP A 224 17.06 12.94 -23.95
N ARG A 225 17.47 13.99 -24.66
CA ARG A 225 17.99 15.23 -24.06
C ARG A 225 16.94 15.99 -23.24
N GLU A 226 15.66 15.77 -23.52
CA GLU A 226 14.52 16.38 -22.81
C GLU A 226 14.02 15.49 -21.66
N LYS A 227 14.74 14.39 -21.36
CA LYS A 227 14.38 13.37 -20.37
C LYS A 227 13.15 12.55 -20.73
N ASN A 228 12.73 12.55 -22.00
CA ASN A 228 11.68 11.64 -22.44
C ASN A 228 12.24 10.22 -22.51
N LEU A 229 11.45 9.27 -22.01
CA LEU A 229 11.79 7.85 -21.94
C LEU A 229 11.71 7.21 -23.33
N LEU A 230 12.76 6.49 -23.71
CA LEU A 230 12.90 5.78 -24.99
C LEU A 230 12.95 4.25 -24.82
N GLY A 231 13.10 3.78 -23.59
CA GLY A 231 13.19 2.36 -23.24
C GLY A 231 14.13 2.14 -22.06
N GLY A 232 14.70 0.94 -21.98
CA GLY A 232 15.68 0.61 -20.94
C GLY A 232 16.63 -0.51 -21.35
N ILE A 233 17.78 -0.54 -20.69
CA ILE A 233 18.70 -1.67 -20.73
C ILE A 233 18.46 -2.54 -19.49
N PHE A 234 18.37 -3.84 -19.71
CA PHE A 234 18.12 -4.82 -18.68
C PHE A 234 19.24 -5.85 -18.66
N TYR A 235 19.66 -6.22 -17.45
CA TYR A 235 20.40 -7.44 -17.26
C TYR A 235 19.47 -8.63 -17.51
N LYS A 236 19.84 -9.47 -18.46
CA LYS A 236 19.25 -10.78 -18.63
C LYS A 236 19.81 -11.69 -17.54
N THR A 237 18.91 -12.35 -16.83
CA THR A 237 19.24 -13.22 -15.71
C THR A 237 18.83 -14.67 -15.99
N MET A 238 19.29 -15.59 -15.15
CA MET A 238 18.71 -16.92 -15.01
C MET A 238 18.66 -17.27 -13.53
N LEU A 239 17.65 -18.02 -13.10
CA LEU A 239 17.61 -18.55 -11.75
C LEU A 239 18.53 -19.78 -11.66
N SER A 240 19.37 -19.84 -10.63
CA SER A 240 20.21 -21.01 -10.37
C SER A 240 19.44 -22.21 -9.78
N GLY A 241 18.11 -22.14 -9.70
CA GLY A 241 17.23 -23.15 -9.12
C GLY A 241 15.75 -22.79 -9.31
N ASN A 242 14.86 -23.55 -8.69
CA ASN A 242 13.40 -23.42 -8.90
C ASN A 242 12.68 -22.56 -7.86
N SER A 243 13.38 -22.06 -6.84
CA SER A 243 12.79 -21.21 -5.80
C SER A 243 12.87 -19.74 -6.17
N ARG A 244 11.93 -18.94 -5.67
CA ARG A 244 11.97 -17.47 -5.80
C ARG A 244 13.23 -16.87 -5.19
N GLU A 245 13.80 -17.53 -4.18
CA GLU A 245 14.97 -17.05 -3.43
C GLU A 245 16.29 -17.50 -4.04
N ALA A 246 16.24 -18.35 -5.08
CA ALA A 246 17.45 -18.78 -5.77
C ALA A 246 18.23 -17.55 -6.32
N PRO A 247 19.57 -17.59 -6.22
CA PRO A 247 20.44 -16.60 -6.81
C PRO A 247 20.16 -16.36 -8.30
N LEU A 248 20.38 -15.12 -8.73
CA LEU A 248 20.33 -14.73 -10.14
C LEU A 248 21.73 -14.81 -10.74
N ILE A 249 21.83 -15.46 -11.90
CA ILE A 249 23.03 -15.53 -12.71
C ILE A 249 22.89 -14.52 -13.84
N TYR A 250 23.88 -13.63 -14.00
CA TYR A 250 23.93 -12.68 -15.11
C TYR A 250 24.35 -13.39 -16.40
N VAL A 251 23.61 -13.15 -17.50
CA VAL A 251 23.85 -13.81 -18.78
C VAL A 251 23.92 -12.86 -19.98
N GLY A 252 23.96 -11.56 -19.74
CA GLY A 252 24.07 -10.52 -20.78
C GLY A 252 23.06 -9.40 -20.62
N GLU A 253 23.03 -8.49 -21.58
CA GLU A 253 22.14 -7.33 -21.59
C GLU A 253 21.17 -7.38 -22.77
N VAL A 254 20.01 -6.75 -22.60
CA VAL A 254 19.02 -6.57 -23.66
C VAL A 254 18.38 -5.20 -23.55
N LYS A 255 18.14 -4.57 -24.70
CA LYS A 255 17.36 -3.34 -24.80
C LYS A 255 15.88 -3.69 -24.99
N VAL A 256 15.01 -3.00 -24.25
CA VAL A 256 13.56 -3.06 -24.43
C VAL A 256 13.03 -1.64 -24.64
N ASP A 257 12.31 -1.42 -25.72
CA ASP A 257 11.73 -0.11 -26.03
C ASP A 257 10.36 0.07 -25.34
N PHE A 258 10.19 1.20 -24.66
CA PHE A 258 8.94 1.65 -24.01
C PHE A 258 9.00 3.16 -23.79
N TYR A 259 7.85 3.82 -23.75
CA TYR A 259 7.75 5.27 -23.59
C TYR A 259 7.06 5.68 -22.29
N THR A 260 6.74 4.71 -21.45
CA THR A 260 6.29 4.92 -20.07
C THR A 260 6.75 3.74 -19.24
N ALA A 261 7.18 4.00 -18.01
CA ALA A 261 7.48 2.95 -17.04
C ALA A 261 6.62 3.14 -15.79
N MET A 262 6.07 2.05 -15.27
CA MET A 262 5.45 1.99 -13.94
C MET A 262 6.34 1.15 -13.04
N ASN A 263 7.01 1.80 -12.09
CA ASN A 263 7.84 1.11 -11.12
C ASN A 263 6.95 0.43 -10.08
N ALA A 264 6.87 -0.90 -10.13
CA ALA A 264 6.14 -1.74 -9.18
C ALA A 264 7.10 -2.69 -8.44
N ALA A 265 8.37 -2.32 -8.30
CA ALA A 265 9.43 -3.14 -7.71
C ALA A 265 9.47 -3.08 -6.16
N GLY A 266 8.31 -2.89 -5.53
CA GLY A 266 8.14 -2.92 -4.09
C GLY A 266 7.65 -1.60 -3.51
N ALA A 267 6.98 -1.69 -2.37
CA ALA A 267 6.49 -0.54 -1.62
C ALA A 267 7.36 -0.28 -0.39
N LYS A 268 7.39 0.99 0.04
CA LYS A 268 8.10 1.49 1.21
C LYS A 268 7.07 1.82 2.30
N PRO A 269 7.33 1.46 3.57
CA PRO A 269 6.55 1.92 4.72
C PRO A 269 6.42 3.45 4.74
N THR A 270 5.26 3.92 5.20
CA THR A 270 4.94 5.36 5.28
C THR A 270 4.64 5.79 6.71
N PRO A 271 5.61 5.71 7.64
CA PRO A 271 5.46 6.26 8.98
C PRO A 271 5.18 7.77 8.91
N PRO A 272 4.36 8.35 9.82
CA PRO A 272 4.18 9.80 9.88
C PRO A 272 5.54 10.53 10.03
N PRO A 273 5.87 11.51 9.17
CA PRO A 273 7.07 12.32 9.33
C PRO A 273 7.16 12.96 10.72
N GLY A 274 8.34 12.93 11.34
CA GLY A 274 8.56 13.51 12.67
C GLY A 274 8.20 12.60 13.85
N ILE A 275 7.60 11.42 13.60
CA ILE A 275 7.23 10.48 14.68
C ILE A 275 8.42 10.04 15.55
N GLU A 276 9.64 10.09 15.02
CA GLU A 276 10.89 9.79 15.74
C GLU A 276 11.11 10.70 16.94
N LYS A 277 10.63 11.95 16.88
CA LYS A 277 10.72 12.91 18.00
C LYS A 277 9.93 12.44 19.23
N LEU A 278 8.93 11.58 19.03
CA LEU A 278 8.17 10.96 20.10
C LEU A 278 8.85 9.71 20.67
N GLY A 279 10.03 9.34 20.16
CA GLY A 279 10.77 8.15 20.59
C GLY A 279 10.47 6.89 19.77
N VAL A 280 9.72 7.01 18.66
CA VAL A 280 9.43 5.88 17.76
C VAL A 280 10.66 5.56 16.91
N LYS A 281 11.20 4.34 17.04
CA LYS A 281 12.33 3.87 16.23
C LYS A 281 11.88 3.16 14.97
N MET A 282 12.72 3.22 13.93
CA MET A 282 12.48 2.57 12.64
C MET A 282 13.74 1.83 12.18
N LYS A 283 13.54 0.84 11.30
CA LYS A 283 14.65 0.19 10.58
C LYS A 283 15.08 1.07 9.40
N GLU A 284 16.22 0.73 8.80
CA GLU A 284 16.74 1.41 7.59
C GLU A 284 15.74 1.42 6.43
N ASP A 285 14.91 0.37 6.33
CA ASP A 285 13.91 0.26 5.27
C ASP A 285 12.63 1.09 5.52
N GLY A 286 12.55 1.77 6.67
CA GLY A 286 11.45 2.63 7.09
C GLY A 286 10.36 1.92 7.90
N THR A 287 10.49 0.61 8.17
CA THR A 287 9.51 -0.11 9.01
C THR A 287 9.60 0.36 10.46
N ILE A 288 8.46 0.62 11.10
CA ILE A 288 8.41 0.96 12.53
C ILE A 288 8.74 -0.27 13.36
N ILE A 289 9.64 -0.11 14.33
CA ILE A 289 10.04 -1.17 15.26
C ILE A 289 9.00 -1.25 16.38
N VAL A 290 8.49 -2.46 16.63
CA VAL A 290 7.56 -2.77 17.71
C VAL A 290 8.01 -4.01 18.47
N ASN A 291 7.62 -4.10 19.74
CA ASN A 291 7.81 -5.29 20.56
C ASN A 291 6.73 -6.37 20.28
N ASN A 292 6.75 -7.47 21.03
CA ASN A 292 5.78 -8.57 20.89
C ASN A 292 4.32 -8.17 21.20
N SER A 293 4.11 -7.00 21.81
CA SER A 293 2.80 -6.40 22.09
C SER A 293 2.46 -5.27 21.11
N TRP A 294 3.11 -5.19 19.95
CA TRP A 294 2.88 -4.15 18.93
C TRP A 294 3.11 -2.71 19.40
N MET A 295 3.69 -2.52 20.59
CA MET A 295 4.04 -1.20 21.13
C MET A 295 5.41 -0.80 20.61
N THR A 296 5.55 0.47 20.24
CA THR A 296 6.82 1.08 19.87
C THR A 296 7.67 1.34 21.14
N ASP A 297 8.88 1.86 20.97
CA ASP A 297 9.68 2.37 22.10
C ASP A 297 9.05 3.57 22.81
N ALA A 298 8.11 4.27 22.14
CA ALA A 298 7.33 5.34 22.73
C ALA A 298 6.11 4.78 23.47
N LYS A 299 6.05 4.98 24.79
CA LYS A 299 4.97 4.46 25.64
C LYS A 299 3.62 4.99 25.18
N GLY A 300 2.64 4.08 25.03
CA GLY A 300 1.28 4.42 24.57
C GLY A 300 1.15 4.60 23.05
N ILE A 301 2.24 4.46 22.28
CA ILE A 301 2.23 4.47 20.82
C ILE A 301 2.47 3.05 20.31
N PHE A 302 1.51 2.56 19.54
CA PHE A 302 1.49 1.25 18.90
C PHE A 302 1.58 1.42 17.39
N ALA A 303 2.02 0.37 16.68
CA ALA A 303 2.01 0.36 15.23
C ALA A 303 1.64 -1.04 14.68
N ALA A 304 0.88 -1.07 13.59
CA ALA A 304 0.40 -2.32 12.99
C ALA A 304 0.19 -2.20 11.48
N GLY A 305 0.07 -3.34 10.81
CA GLY A 305 -0.05 -3.44 9.37
C GLY A 305 1.27 -3.20 8.65
N ASP A 306 1.18 -2.91 7.36
CA ASP A 306 2.36 -2.90 6.48
C ASP A 306 3.43 -1.86 6.86
N VAL A 307 3.10 -0.88 7.70
CA VAL A 307 4.09 0.08 8.25
C VAL A 307 5.10 -0.59 9.19
N THR A 308 4.76 -1.74 9.80
CA THR A 308 5.64 -2.51 10.69
C THR A 308 6.15 -3.80 10.06
N ILE A 309 5.28 -4.54 9.36
CA ILE A 309 5.60 -5.86 8.78
C ILE A 309 6.07 -5.81 7.32
N GLY A 310 6.07 -4.62 6.71
CA GLY A 310 6.32 -4.43 5.29
C GLY A 310 5.12 -4.80 4.40
N PRO A 311 5.24 -4.65 3.07
CA PRO A 311 4.13 -4.90 2.14
C PRO A 311 3.60 -6.34 2.27
N SER A 312 2.31 -6.49 2.56
CA SER A 312 1.73 -7.79 2.93
C SER A 312 0.38 -8.08 2.26
N LYS A 313 -0.20 -9.24 2.57
CA LYS A 313 -1.56 -9.59 2.13
C LYS A 313 -2.58 -8.95 3.06
N ILE A 314 -3.75 -8.59 2.52
CA ILE A 314 -4.86 -7.96 3.25
C ILE A 314 -5.16 -8.65 4.59
N GLY A 315 -5.21 -10.00 4.61
CA GLY A 315 -5.50 -10.76 5.82
C GLY A 315 -4.44 -10.62 6.92
N LEU A 316 -3.16 -10.53 6.55
CA LEU A 316 -2.07 -10.35 7.50
C LEU A 316 -2.08 -8.94 8.10
N ALA A 317 -2.28 -7.92 7.27
CA ALA A 317 -2.47 -6.54 7.73
C ALA A 317 -3.66 -6.42 8.69
N LEU A 318 -4.83 -6.98 8.31
CA LEU A 318 -6.03 -7.00 9.16
C LEU A 318 -5.75 -7.69 10.51
N LYS A 319 -5.11 -8.86 10.48
CA LYS A 319 -4.77 -9.61 11.70
C LYS A 319 -3.86 -8.79 12.61
N SER A 320 -2.79 -8.18 12.08
CA SER A 320 -1.88 -7.38 12.89
C SER A 320 -2.56 -6.19 13.60
N GLY A 321 -3.54 -5.57 12.96
CA GLY A 321 -4.34 -4.51 13.59
C GLY A 321 -5.17 -5.02 14.77
N ILE A 322 -5.77 -6.22 14.63
CA ILE A 322 -6.52 -6.86 15.72
C ILE A 322 -5.57 -7.27 16.85
N ASP A 323 -4.41 -7.85 16.53
CA ASP A 323 -3.42 -8.24 17.54
C ASP A 323 -2.90 -7.02 18.31
N ALA A 324 -2.67 -5.88 17.63
CA ALA A 324 -2.30 -4.63 18.28
C ALA A 324 -3.42 -4.03 19.13
N ALA A 325 -4.68 -4.16 18.70
CA ALA A 325 -5.84 -3.73 19.49
C ALA A 325 -5.97 -4.50 20.82
N VAL A 326 -5.69 -5.80 20.82
CA VAL A 326 -5.61 -6.62 22.06
C VAL A 326 -4.54 -6.07 22.99
N SER A 327 -3.39 -5.67 22.45
CA SER A 327 -2.29 -5.10 23.25
C SER A 327 -2.61 -3.71 23.79
N ILE A 328 -3.29 -2.86 23.02
CA ILE A 328 -3.76 -1.55 23.47
C ILE A 328 -4.74 -1.70 24.65
N ASP A 329 -5.69 -2.63 24.55
CA ASP A 329 -6.65 -2.90 25.63
C ASP A 329 -5.93 -3.33 26.92
N LYS A 330 -4.96 -4.25 26.83
CA LYS A 330 -4.14 -4.64 27.98
C LYS A 330 -3.36 -3.47 28.58
N PHE A 331 -2.83 -2.58 27.74
CA PHE A 331 -2.08 -1.40 28.17
C PHE A 331 -2.95 -0.36 28.87
N LEU A 332 -4.23 -0.23 28.49
CA LEU A 332 -5.13 0.78 29.07
C LEU A 332 -5.88 0.29 30.33
N THR A 333 -5.86 -1.01 30.58
CA THR A 333 -6.53 -1.65 31.72
C THR A 333 -5.58 -1.99 32.87
N HIS A 334 -4.26 -1.83 32.70
CA HIS A 334 -3.21 -2.14 33.68
C HIS A 334 -2.25 -0.95 33.82
#